data_AF-A0A0B1RF51-F1
#
_entry.id   AF-A0A0B1RF51-F1
#
_cell.length_a   1.000
_cell.length_b   1.000
_cell.length_c   1.000
_cell.angle_alpha   90.00
_cell.angle_beta   90.00
_cell.angle_gamma   90.00
#
_symmetry.space_group_name_H-M   'P 1'
#
loop_
_entity.id
_entity.type
_entity.pdbx_description
1 polymer ?
#
loop_
_entity_poly.entity_id
_entity_poly.type
_entity_poly.pdbx_seq_one_letter_code
_entity_poly.pdbx_strand_id
1 'polypeptide(L)'
;MLSEDRLILITQNPGNYDVETVAMALEILQLRRTLGTPWAIVQPLGELYVEDGNAAMIWPASLAEHDDICLYRLEKSDVVGKAVTKDSGQRGSRKKIYDQL
;
A
#
# COMPACT_ATOMS: atom_id res chain seq x y z
N MET A 1 18.29 14.69 5.42
CA MET A 1 17.04 13.89 5.50
C MET A 1 15.92 14.80 6.01
N LEU A 2 14.66 14.68 5.53
CA LEU A 2 13.54 15.52 6.00
C LEU A 2 13.05 15.06 7.39
N SER A 3 12.90 15.99 8.34
CA SER A 3 12.30 15.68 9.65
C SER A 3 10.80 15.46 9.55
N GLU A 4 10.21 14.80 10.54
CA GLU A 4 8.76 14.60 10.60
C GLU A 4 8.01 15.94 10.71
N ASP A 5 8.47 16.85 11.56
CA ASP A 5 7.90 18.21 11.70
C ASP A 5 7.84 18.96 10.36
N ARG A 6 8.86 18.78 9.51
CA ARG A 6 8.91 19.43 8.20
C ARG A 6 7.92 18.82 7.22
N LEU A 7 7.69 17.51 7.27
CA LEU A 7 6.65 16.86 6.48
C LEU A 7 5.25 17.27 6.94
N ILE A 8 5.05 17.39 8.26
CA ILE A 8 3.79 17.89 8.84
C ILE A 8 3.53 19.32 8.38
N LEU A 9 4.54 20.20 8.43
CA LEU A 9 4.42 21.59 7.97
C LEU A 9 3.98 21.69 6.50
N ILE A 10 4.53 20.84 5.63
CA ILE A 10 4.19 20.79 4.19
C ILE A 10 2.73 20.37 4.01
N THR A 11 2.32 19.30 4.70
CA THR A 11 0.95 18.74 4.59
C THR A 11 -0.12 19.62 5.21
N GLN A 12 0.23 20.42 6.23
CA GLN A 12 -0.68 21.39 6.86
C GLN A 12 -0.86 22.69 6.05
N ASN A 13 0.08 23.01 5.14
CA ASN A 13 0.05 24.24 4.35
C ASN A 13 0.11 23.96 2.84
N PRO A 14 -0.83 23.18 2.26
CA PRO A 14 -0.73 22.70 0.88
C PRO A 14 -0.77 23.83 -0.16
N GLY A 15 -1.29 25.02 0.17
CA GLY A 15 -1.30 26.16 -0.74
C GLY A 15 0.07 26.83 -0.96
N ASN A 16 1.06 26.52 -0.12
CA ASN A 16 2.41 27.09 -0.20
C ASN A 16 3.39 26.19 -0.97
N TYR A 17 2.94 25.01 -1.39
CA TYR A 17 3.76 23.99 -2.03
C TYR A 17 3.07 23.47 -3.29
N ASP A 18 3.85 22.89 -4.19
CA ASP A 18 3.29 22.19 -5.33
C ASP A 18 2.58 20.90 -4.87
N VAL A 19 1.62 20.46 -5.69
CA VAL A 19 0.76 19.31 -5.40
C VAL A 19 1.58 18.02 -5.25
N GLU A 20 2.67 17.88 -6.01
CA GLU A 20 3.53 16.69 -5.98
C GLU A 20 4.32 16.62 -4.66
N THR A 21 4.88 17.73 -4.19
CA THR A 21 5.55 17.85 -2.90
C THR A 21 4.63 17.51 -1.74
N VAL A 22 3.38 17.97 -1.78
CA VAL A 22 2.37 17.63 -0.75
C VAL A 22 2.05 16.13 -0.78
N ALA A 23 1.86 15.56 -1.97
CA ALA A 23 1.59 14.13 -2.14
C ALA A 23 2.75 13.26 -1.63
N MET A 24 3.99 13.60 -1.98
CA MET A 24 5.18 12.93 -1.48
C MET A 24 5.31 13.04 0.03
N ALA A 25 5.03 14.22 0.61
CA ALA A 25 5.12 14.39 2.06
C ALA A 25 4.11 13.50 2.81
N LEU A 26 2.89 13.37 2.29
CA LEU A 26 1.87 12.45 2.82
C LEU A 26 2.32 11.00 2.71
N GLU A 27 2.86 10.59 1.56
CA GLU A 27 3.36 9.22 1.34
C GLU A 27 4.51 8.88 2.29
N ILE A 28 5.48 9.78 2.46
CA ILE A 28 6.60 9.57 3.40
C ILE A 28 6.09 9.45 4.84
N LEU A 29 5.14 10.28 5.26
CA LEU A 29 4.55 10.19 6.60
C LEU A 29 3.82 8.85 6.80
N GLN A 30 3.07 8.39 5.79
CA GLN A 30 2.41 7.10 5.84
C GLN A 30 3.43 5.95 5.95
N LEU A 31 4.46 5.95 5.10
CA LEU A 31 5.52 4.95 5.14
C LEU A 31 6.23 4.92 6.49
N ARG A 32 6.52 6.08 7.11
CA ARG A 32 7.14 6.15 8.43
C ARG A 32 6.28 5.53 9.52
N ARG A 33 4.97 5.81 9.52
CA ARG A 33 4.03 5.20 10.48
C ARG A 33 3.99 3.69 10.29
N THR A 34 3.84 3.24 9.05
CA THR A 34 3.80 1.82 8.70
C THR A 34 5.09 1.11 9.09
N LEU A 35 6.26 1.65 8.75
CA LEU A 35 7.56 1.04 9.05
C LEU A 35 7.97 1.15 10.53
N GLY A 36 7.40 2.10 11.27
CA GLY A 36 7.61 2.23 12.72
C GLY A 36 6.83 1.20 13.54
N THR A 37 5.85 0.51 12.95
CA THR A 37 4.99 -0.47 13.63
C THR A 37 4.89 -1.77 12.83
N PRO A 38 5.83 -2.72 13.01
CA PRO A 38 5.72 -4.02 12.35
C PRO A 38 4.42 -4.71 12.76
N TRP A 39 3.75 -5.33 11.79
CA TRP A 39 2.51 -6.06 12.00
C TRP A 39 2.79 -7.52 12.40
N ALA A 40 3.78 -8.13 11.75
CA ALA A 40 4.22 -9.48 12.00
C ALA A 40 5.73 -9.60 11.73
N ILE A 41 6.30 -10.74 12.06
CA ILE A 41 7.65 -11.13 11.66
C ILE A 41 7.61 -12.46 10.93
N VAL A 42 8.53 -12.65 9.99
CA VAL A 42 8.83 -13.93 9.37
C VAL A 42 10.12 -14.45 9.96
N GLN A 43 10.04 -15.64 10.54
CA GLN A 43 11.21 -16.40 10.93
C GLN A 43 11.65 -17.27 9.75
N PRO A 44 12.82 -17.00 9.12
CA PRO A 44 13.35 -17.86 8.08
C PRO A 44 13.88 -19.16 8.71
N LEU A 45 13.36 -20.32 8.27
CA LEU A 45 13.75 -21.63 8.82
C LEU A 45 15.15 -22.14 8.38
N GLY A 46 16.02 -21.26 7.86
CA GLY A 46 17.34 -21.62 7.33
C GLY A 46 17.28 -22.56 6.11
N GLU A 47 18.43 -23.16 5.75
CA GLU A 47 18.57 -24.09 4.60
C GLU A 47 17.82 -25.43 4.75
N LEU A 48 17.09 -25.64 5.86
CA LEU A 48 16.55 -26.93 6.25
C LEU A 48 15.21 -27.31 5.60
N TYR A 49 14.69 -26.54 4.65
CA TYR A 49 13.39 -26.82 4.04
C TYR A 49 13.38 -26.56 2.53
N VAL A 50 13.53 -27.64 1.75
CA VAL A 50 13.49 -27.61 0.27
C VAL A 50 12.32 -28.43 -0.31
N GLU A 51 11.42 -29.00 0.51
CA GLU A 51 10.42 -29.94 -0.04
C GLU A 51 9.04 -29.33 -0.37
N ASP A 52 8.51 -28.37 0.39
CA ASP A 52 7.10 -27.95 0.24
C ASP A 52 6.86 -26.51 -0.25
N GLY A 53 7.94 -25.75 -0.51
CA GLY A 53 7.87 -24.43 -1.15
C GLY A 53 7.19 -23.31 -0.35
N ASN A 54 6.84 -23.53 0.93
CA ASN A 54 6.08 -22.56 1.74
C ASN A 54 6.49 -22.53 3.22
N ALA A 55 7.80 -22.43 3.49
CA ALA A 55 8.39 -22.67 4.82
C ALA A 55 8.62 -21.40 5.67
N ALA A 56 7.79 -20.37 5.54
CA ALA A 56 7.90 -19.15 6.34
C ALA A 56 6.92 -19.21 7.53
N MET A 57 7.43 -19.26 8.76
CA MET A 57 6.60 -19.10 9.94
C MET A 57 6.34 -17.61 10.19
N ILE A 58 5.06 -17.25 10.33
CA ILE A 58 4.63 -15.88 10.61
C ILE A 58 4.23 -15.77 12.08
N TRP A 59 4.84 -14.84 12.80
CA TRP A 59 4.59 -14.59 14.22
C TRP A 59 4.12 -13.15 14.47
N PRO A 60 3.41 -12.89 15.59
CA PRO A 60 3.11 -11.53 16.02
C PRO A 60 4.39 -10.70 16.18
N ALA A 61 4.35 -9.42 15.78
CA ALA A 61 5.52 -8.53 15.88
C ALA A 61 6.05 -8.31 17.30
N SER A 62 5.23 -8.58 18.34
CA SER A 62 5.65 -8.52 19.74
C SER A 62 6.70 -9.56 20.12
N LEU A 63 6.93 -10.57 19.27
CA LEU A 63 7.91 -11.64 19.48
C LEU A 63 9.20 -11.42 18.68
N ALA A 64 9.41 -10.24 18.11
CA ALA A 64 10.58 -9.96 17.28
C ALA A 64 11.90 -10.10 18.06
N GLU A 65 12.80 -10.95 17.55
CA GLU A 65 14.17 -11.12 18.01
C GLU A 65 15.17 -10.51 17.00
N HIS A 66 16.46 -10.62 17.30
CA HIS A 66 17.52 -10.18 16.39
C HIS A 66 17.47 -11.02 15.11
N ASP A 67 17.56 -10.36 13.95
CA ASP A 67 17.54 -10.95 12.59
C ASP A 67 16.19 -11.45 12.04
N ASP A 68 15.07 -11.17 12.71
CA ASP A 68 13.74 -11.44 12.15
C ASP A 68 13.36 -10.47 11.02
N ILE A 69 12.65 -10.99 10.01
CA ILE A 69 12.16 -10.17 8.89
C ILE A 69 10.81 -9.56 9.25
N CYS A 70 10.76 -8.25 9.47
CA CYS A 70 9.52 -7.55 9.77
C CYS A 70 8.58 -7.45 8.55
N LEU A 71 7.33 -7.82 8.74
CA LEU A 71 6.23 -7.59 7.82
C LEU A 71 5.44 -6.36 8.25
N TYR A 72 5.23 -5.46 7.31
CA TYR A 72 4.49 -4.23 7.54
C TYR A 72 3.18 -4.25 6.75
N ARG A 73 2.12 -3.76 7.37
CA ARG A 73 0.83 -3.63 6.71
C ARG A 73 0.67 -2.20 6.23
N LEU A 74 0.57 -2.02 4.92
CA LEU A 74 0.15 -0.73 4.38
C LEU A 74 -1.34 -0.55 4.70
N GLU A 75 -1.67 0.44 5.53
CA GLU A 75 -3.06 0.84 5.69
C GLU A 75 -3.56 1.36 4.35
N LYS A 76 -4.67 0.81 3.86
CA LYS A 76 -5.24 1.23 2.60
C LYS A 76 -5.78 2.64 2.79
N SER A 77 -5.04 3.63 2.30
CA SER A 77 -5.51 5.01 2.26
C SER A 77 -6.68 5.07 1.30
N ASP A 78 -7.90 5.27 1.80
CA ASP A 78 -9.11 5.46 0.97
C ASP A 78 -9.06 6.73 0.09
N VAL A 79 -7.90 7.36 -0.05
CA VAL A 79 -7.69 8.64 -0.75
C VAL A 79 -7.34 8.45 -2.23
N VAL A 80 -6.95 7.25 -2.70
CA VAL A 80 -6.59 7.04 -4.11
C VAL A 80 -7.62 6.15 -4.80
N GLY A 81 -8.77 6.74 -5.12
CA GLY A 81 -9.86 6.01 -5.79
C GLY A 81 -10.89 6.87 -6.55
N LYS A 82 -10.66 8.18 -6.71
CA LYS A 82 -11.39 9.00 -7.71
C LYS A 82 -10.42 9.54 -8.76
N ALA A 83 -9.67 8.64 -9.38
CA ALA A 83 -9.19 8.92 -10.73
C ALA A 83 -10.44 9.02 -11.63
N VAL A 84 -10.76 10.24 -12.03
CA VAL A 84 -11.82 10.53 -12.99
C VAL A 84 -11.45 9.85 -14.31
N THR A 85 -11.96 8.65 -14.55
CA THR A 85 -12.02 8.06 -15.88
C THR A 85 -13.17 8.73 -16.63
N LYS A 86 -12.91 9.92 -17.17
CA LYS A 86 -13.59 10.34 -18.38
C LYS A 86 -12.80 9.75 -19.54
N ASP A 87 -13.18 8.57 -20.00
CA ASP A 87 -13.14 8.35 -21.44
C ASP A 87 -14.14 7.30 -21.96
N SER A 88 -14.81 7.77 -23.02
CA SER A 88 -15.49 7.12 -24.14
C SER A 88 -15.99 5.66 -24.06
N GLY A 89 -17.30 5.53 -24.28
CA GLY A 89 -17.94 4.27 -24.66
C GLY A 89 -19.26 4.53 -25.40
N GLN A 90 -19.15 4.91 -26.68
CA GLN A 90 -20.27 4.99 -27.62
C GLN A 90 -21.14 3.72 -27.52
N ARG A 91 -22.44 3.90 -27.23
CA ARG A 91 -23.45 2.83 -27.22
C ARG A 91 -23.69 2.31 -28.64
N GLY A 92 -22.87 1.34 -29.06
CA GLY A 92 -23.14 0.48 -30.20
C GLY A 92 -24.30 -0.48 -29.88
N SER A 93 -25.50 -0.11 -30.33
CA SER A 93 -26.72 -0.90 -30.23
C SER A 93 -26.57 -2.24 -30.97
N ARG A 94 -26.42 -3.35 -30.24
CA ARG A 94 -26.56 -4.71 -30.79
C ARG A 94 -27.98 -5.21 -30.50
N LYS A 95 -28.86 -5.08 -31.49
CA LYS A 95 -30.14 -5.80 -31.54
C LYS A 95 -29.84 -7.30 -31.54
N LYS A 96 -30.23 -8.01 -30.47
CA LYS A 96 -30.40 -9.47 -30.51
C LYS A 96 -31.79 -9.74 -31.06
N ILE A 97 -31.84 -10.22 -32.29
CA ILE A 97 -32.99 -10.94 -32.84
C ILE A 97 -32.64 -12.42 -32.70
N TYR A 98 -33.45 -13.16 -31.93
CA TYR A 98 -33.70 -14.60 -32.02
C TYR A 98 -35.14 -14.77 -31.48
N ASP A 99 -36.09 -15.09 -32.37
CA ASP A 99 -36.63 -16.45 -32.64
C ASP A 99 -37.51 -16.93 -31.47
N GLN A 100 -38.69 -17.52 -31.61
CA GLN A 100 -39.44 -18.14 -32.70
C GLN A 100 -40.80 -18.61 -32.10
N LEU A 101 -41.74 -19.01 -32.97
CA LEU A 101 -42.98 -19.79 -32.72
C LEU A 101 -44.26 -19.03 -32.36
#